data_AF-A0A388LWS3-F1
#
_entry.id   AF-A0A388LWS3-F1
#
_cell.length_a   1.000
_cell.length_b   1.000
_cell.length_c   1.000
_cell.angle_alpha   90.00
_cell.angle_beta   90.00
_cell.angle_gamma   90.00
#
_symmetry.space_group_name_H-M   'P 1'
#
loop_
_entity.id
_entity.type
_entity.pdbx_description
1 polymer ?
#
loop_
_entity_poly.entity_id
_entity_poly.type
_entity_poly.pdbx_seq_one_letter_code
_entity_poly.pdbx_strand_id
1 'polypeptide(L)'
;MDKVIVDQDAHGGHYSEVAGAERSMMCAPDGNSSPNAETAALLESGSGGMAADDKSKACYLLYCSHFLSRWGSRMWEFAVALFMVEILPRSLLLTAVYGLVEAGSVALFGMIVGRWVDSSPRLKAVQTSLVIQNASIIAASFAVGALLLDQHITGKSFLYVIATINLFGGIAALAGLGLNVAKEKDWVVVISSVQGEGMLARMNATMRRIDLSCLLLAPVAVGFLMSFLSMLSAAIAIATWNLVSFFLESYLLYRVYIAEPALALPRAVDSSIILKGDAAQIPSIDAGDDGLKRRNSRCGGCGITADVEHAAVDSGIGSCVQGHSTDNASAELNEPLLQGTRVSAAATGIRSPKPTLKADTNDSLKKLREGLRIYFRQPSLLPSLALACLYCTVLSFHSAMVAFLKLKNISPFTLSIVRGLAAVTGIMATVTFPCTSMQLHPSTTKCQGV
;
A
#
# COMPACT_ATOMS: atom_id res chain seq x y z
N MET A 1 0.22 1.56 -62.62
CA MET A 1 0.80 2.87 -62.97
C MET A 1 1.85 3.18 -61.90
N ASP A 2 2.90 2.38 -61.73
CA ASP A 2 4.03 2.05 -62.64
C ASP A 2 5.28 2.81 -62.11
N LYS A 3 6.49 2.25 -62.05
CA LYS A 3 7.00 0.95 -62.51
C LYS A 3 8.25 0.51 -61.71
N VAL A 4 8.71 -0.71 -61.92
CA VAL A 4 9.94 -1.30 -61.32
C VAL A 4 11.12 -1.27 -62.29
N ILE A 5 12.27 -0.74 -61.84
CA ILE A 5 13.67 -0.92 -62.34
C ILE A 5 14.58 -0.59 -61.12
N VAL A 6 15.61 -1.30 -60.63
CA VAL A 6 16.50 -2.44 -61.02
C VAL A 6 17.89 -2.01 -61.55
N ASP A 7 18.96 -2.75 -61.16
CA ASP A 7 20.39 -2.58 -61.55
C ASP A 7 21.06 -1.23 -61.13
N GLN A 8 22.38 -1.06 -60.96
CA GLN A 8 23.59 -1.92 -60.92
C GLN A 8 24.71 -1.12 -60.17
N ASP A 9 25.87 -1.64 -59.74
CA ASP A 9 26.50 -2.97 -59.87
C ASP A 9 27.36 -3.35 -58.63
N ALA A 10 28.09 -4.46 -58.76
CA ALA A 10 28.91 -5.27 -57.85
C ALA A 10 30.38 -4.87 -57.60
N HIS A 11 31.04 -5.60 -56.67
CA HIS A 11 32.43 -6.06 -56.81
C HIS A 11 32.79 -7.21 -55.82
N GLY A 12 33.12 -8.41 -56.35
CA GLY A 12 33.92 -9.52 -55.76
C GLY A 12 33.53 -10.14 -54.39
N GLY A 13 33.50 -11.47 -54.16
CA GLY A 13 34.01 -12.64 -54.90
C GLY A 13 35.30 -13.21 -54.26
N HIS A 14 35.52 -14.53 -54.07
CA HIS A 14 34.66 -15.71 -54.33
C HIS A 14 35.23 -17.00 -53.66
N TYR A 15 34.37 -17.97 -53.29
CA TYR A 15 34.61 -19.44 -53.13
C TYR A 15 35.62 -19.97 -52.07
N SER A 16 35.25 -20.84 -51.11
CA SER A 16 35.09 -22.34 -51.14
C SER A 16 36.37 -23.10 -50.66
N GLU A 17 36.40 -24.34 -50.14
CA GLU A 17 35.35 -25.37 -49.94
C GLU A 17 35.66 -26.38 -48.78
N VAL A 18 34.57 -26.94 -48.22
CA VAL A 18 34.30 -28.26 -47.58
C VAL A 18 35.42 -29.31 -47.22
N ALA A 19 35.24 -29.90 -46.02
CA ALA A 19 35.63 -31.26 -45.52
C ALA A 19 37.09 -31.63 -45.12
N GLY A 20 37.20 -32.56 -44.16
CA GLY A 20 38.43 -33.25 -43.73
C GLY A 20 38.35 -33.83 -42.29
N ALA A 21 38.78 -35.07 -42.06
CA ALA A 21 38.54 -35.82 -40.80
C ALA A 21 39.79 -36.16 -39.96
N GLU A 22 39.54 -36.43 -38.67
CA GLU A 22 40.27 -37.33 -37.73
C GLU A 22 41.68 -37.02 -37.13
N ARG A 23 41.72 -37.13 -35.78
CA ARG A 23 42.64 -37.95 -34.95
C ARG A 23 44.05 -37.45 -34.52
N SER A 24 44.13 -36.96 -33.26
CA SER A 24 45.05 -37.36 -32.15
C SER A 24 44.82 -36.39 -30.97
N MET A 25 44.65 -36.73 -29.68
CA MET A 25 45.13 -37.75 -28.74
C MET A 25 46.31 -37.26 -27.84
N MET A 26 46.17 -37.41 -26.51
CA MET A 26 47.05 -36.94 -25.42
C MET A 26 47.15 -35.40 -25.26
N CYS A 27 47.29 -34.80 -24.05
CA CYS A 27 47.31 -35.28 -22.67
C CYS A 27 46.40 -34.42 -21.76
N ALA A 28 45.98 -34.96 -20.62
CA ALA A 28 45.54 -34.17 -19.46
C ALA A 28 46.69 -34.04 -18.44
N PRO A 29 46.62 -33.05 -17.54
CA PRO A 29 47.16 -33.18 -16.18
C PRO A 29 46.08 -32.92 -15.12
N ASP A 30 46.05 -33.74 -14.06
CA ASP A 30 45.17 -33.54 -12.91
C ASP A 30 45.55 -32.28 -12.11
N GLY A 31 44.54 -31.54 -11.60
CA GLY A 31 44.73 -30.15 -11.16
C GLY A 31 43.80 -29.61 -10.06
N ASN A 32 43.17 -30.48 -9.27
CA ASN A 32 42.49 -30.11 -8.00
C ASN A 32 41.42 -28.99 -8.08
N SER A 33 40.36 -29.20 -8.88
CA SER A 33 39.15 -28.37 -8.80
C SER A 33 38.27 -28.76 -7.60
N SER A 34 38.15 -27.87 -6.62
CA SER A 34 37.24 -28.06 -5.48
C SER A 34 35.76 -28.05 -5.94
N PRO A 35 34.99 -29.15 -5.78
CA PRO A 35 33.60 -29.23 -6.26
C PRO A 35 32.68 -28.15 -5.69
N ASN A 36 33.06 -27.60 -4.54
CA ASN A 36 32.30 -26.62 -3.79
C ASN A 36 32.20 -25.26 -4.50
N ALA A 37 33.14 -24.90 -5.39
CA ALA A 37 33.19 -23.56 -6.01
C ALA A 37 32.12 -23.38 -7.09
N GLU A 38 32.10 -24.24 -8.12
CA GLU A 38 31.05 -24.21 -9.16
C GLU A 38 29.68 -24.57 -8.58
N THR A 39 29.62 -25.52 -7.65
CA THR A 39 28.34 -25.87 -6.98
C THR A 39 27.80 -24.70 -6.16
N ALA A 40 28.65 -23.96 -5.43
CA ALA A 40 28.22 -22.75 -4.74
C ALA A 40 27.78 -21.65 -5.73
N ALA A 41 28.54 -21.40 -6.81
CA ALA A 41 28.18 -20.40 -7.81
C ALA A 41 26.83 -20.71 -8.50
N LEU A 42 26.54 -21.98 -8.79
CA LEU A 42 25.24 -22.41 -9.33
C LEU A 42 24.11 -22.33 -8.29
N LEU A 43 24.38 -22.61 -7.01
CA LEU A 43 23.41 -22.45 -5.92
C LEU A 43 23.12 -20.98 -5.61
N GLU A 44 24.11 -20.09 -5.64
CA GLU A 44 23.91 -18.64 -5.48
C GLU A 44 23.19 -18.03 -6.68
N SER A 45 23.55 -18.43 -7.91
CA SER A 45 22.85 -18.02 -9.13
C SER A 45 21.38 -18.47 -9.13
N GLY A 46 21.11 -19.73 -8.77
CA GLY A 46 19.76 -20.27 -8.63
C GLY A 46 18.95 -19.63 -7.50
N SER A 47 19.56 -19.44 -6.33
CA SER A 47 18.93 -18.81 -5.15
C SER A 47 18.61 -17.34 -5.41
N GLY A 48 19.55 -16.58 -5.97
CA GLY A 48 19.35 -15.19 -6.36
C GLY A 48 18.27 -15.02 -7.43
N GLY A 49 18.26 -15.90 -8.44
CA GLY A 49 17.22 -15.94 -9.47
C GLY A 49 15.82 -16.21 -8.90
N MET A 50 15.69 -17.25 -8.06
CA MET A 50 14.42 -17.62 -7.42
C MET A 50 13.89 -16.50 -6.50
N ALA A 51 14.77 -15.89 -5.70
CA ALA A 51 14.40 -14.79 -4.81
C ALA A 51 14.01 -13.50 -5.57
N ALA A 52 14.65 -13.21 -6.71
CA ALA A 52 14.28 -12.08 -7.56
C ALA A 52 12.91 -12.30 -8.27
N ASP A 53 12.64 -13.53 -8.69
CA ASP A 53 11.37 -13.95 -9.28
C ASP A 53 10.23 -13.87 -8.24
N ASP A 54 10.41 -14.39 -7.03
CA ASP A 54 9.39 -14.30 -5.97
C ASP A 54 9.12 -12.86 -5.48
N LYS A 55 10.15 -12.01 -5.36
CA LYS A 55 9.98 -10.56 -5.12
C LYS A 55 9.15 -9.88 -6.24
N SER A 56 9.39 -10.28 -7.48
CA SER A 56 8.65 -9.77 -8.65
C SER A 56 7.18 -10.23 -8.66
N LYS A 57 6.92 -11.50 -8.29
CA LYS A 57 5.56 -12.04 -8.11
C LYS A 57 4.81 -11.28 -7.02
N ALA A 58 5.42 -11.01 -5.86
CA ALA A 58 4.79 -10.29 -4.76
C ALA A 58 4.28 -8.90 -5.21
N CYS A 59 5.11 -8.14 -5.94
CA CYS A 59 4.73 -6.86 -6.52
C CYS A 59 3.59 -6.99 -7.55
N TYR A 60 3.64 -7.99 -8.44
CA TYR A 60 2.58 -8.22 -9.43
C TYR A 60 1.23 -8.59 -8.77
N LEU A 61 1.24 -9.51 -7.80
CA LEU A 61 0.04 -9.91 -7.04
C LEU A 61 -0.58 -8.72 -6.29
N LEU A 62 0.25 -7.83 -5.73
CA LEU A 62 -0.21 -6.60 -5.10
C LEU A 62 -0.89 -5.67 -6.12
N TYR A 63 -0.28 -5.46 -7.29
CA TYR A 63 -0.87 -4.64 -8.37
C TYR A 63 -2.20 -5.22 -8.87
N CYS A 64 -2.32 -6.54 -9.05
CA CYS A 64 -3.58 -7.19 -9.39
C CYS A 64 -4.65 -6.97 -8.31
N SER A 65 -4.29 -7.11 -7.02
CA SER A 65 -5.21 -6.81 -5.92
C SER A 65 -5.67 -5.34 -5.92
N HIS A 66 -4.76 -4.41 -6.24
CA HIS A 66 -5.04 -2.97 -6.27
C HIS A 66 -5.96 -2.60 -7.42
N PHE A 67 -5.74 -3.17 -8.60
CA PHE A 67 -6.63 -3.02 -9.76
C PHE A 67 -8.05 -3.49 -9.43
N LEU A 68 -8.22 -4.64 -8.79
CA LEU A 68 -9.54 -5.17 -8.42
C LEU A 68 -10.30 -4.22 -7.46
N SER A 69 -9.65 -3.74 -6.39
CA SER A 69 -10.25 -2.76 -5.46
C SER A 69 -10.59 -1.45 -6.17
N ARG A 70 -9.65 -0.91 -6.96
CA ARG A 70 -9.81 0.37 -7.64
C ARG A 70 -10.88 0.33 -8.72
N TRP A 71 -10.98 -0.76 -9.48
CA TRP A 71 -12.04 -0.94 -10.46
C TRP A 71 -13.41 -0.92 -9.80
N GLY A 72 -13.66 -1.80 -8.80
CA GLY A 72 -14.94 -1.88 -8.09
C GLY A 72 -15.32 -0.56 -7.41
N SER A 73 -14.35 0.12 -6.79
CA SER A 73 -14.56 1.44 -6.18
C SER A 73 -14.97 2.51 -7.19
N ARG A 74 -14.33 2.57 -8.38
CA ARG A 74 -14.68 3.55 -9.42
C ARG A 74 -15.96 3.20 -10.18
N MET A 75 -16.35 1.92 -10.25
CA MET A 75 -17.70 1.53 -10.67
C MET A 75 -18.75 2.13 -9.73
N TRP A 76 -18.62 1.89 -8.42
CA TRP A 76 -19.59 2.36 -7.42
C TRP A 76 -19.69 3.89 -7.36
N GLU A 77 -18.56 4.60 -7.32
CA GLU A 77 -18.51 6.08 -7.26
C GLU A 77 -19.29 6.74 -8.41
N PHE A 78 -19.19 6.19 -9.63
CA PHE A 78 -19.93 6.69 -10.79
C PHE A 78 -21.39 6.22 -10.79
N ALA A 79 -21.64 4.96 -10.41
CA ALA A 79 -22.98 4.37 -10.43
C ALA A 79 -23.92 5.01 -9.40
N VAL A 80 -23.46 5.22 -8.16
CA VAL A 80 -24.30 5.73 -7.06
C VAL A 80 -24.82 7.14 -7.34
N ALA A 81 -24.01 7.98 -8.00
CA ALA A 81 -24.42 9.31 -8.47
C ALA A 81 -25.63 9.27 -9.39
N LEU A 82 -25.67 8.26 -10.28
CA LEU A 82 -26.74 8.06 -11.25
C LEU A 82 -27.94 7.34 -10.63
N PHE A 83 -27.73 6.36 -9.76
CA PHE A 83 -28.80 5.67 -9.00
C PHE A 83 -29.63 6.67 -8.20
N MET A 84 -28.99 7.60 -7.49
CA MET A 84 -29.70 8.60 -6.67
C MET A 84 -30.57 9.55 -7.50
N VAL A 85 -30.22 9.82 -8.76
CA VAL A 85 -31.03 10.64 -9.68
C VAL A 85 -32.18 9.85 -10.31
N GLU A 86 -32.00 8.56 -10.57
CA GLU A 86 -33.07 7.68 -11.05
C GLU A 86 -34.12 7.41 -9.97
N ILE A 87 -33.68 7.25 -8.71
CA ILE A 87 -34.54 6.98 -7.54
C ILE A 87 -35.35 8.21 -7.09
N LEU A 88 -34.81 9.44 -7.26
CA LEU A 88 -35.56 10.68 -7.05
C LEU A 88 -35.44 11.63 -8.26
N PRO A 89 -36.22 11.38 -9.33
CA PRO A 89 -36.21 12.21 -10.52
C PRO A 89 -36.49 13.69 -10.18
N ARG A 90 -35.83 14.59 -10.91
CA ARG A 90 -35.91 16.06 -10.76
C ARG A 90 -35.24 16.65 -9.51
N SER A 91 -34.55 15.86 -8.66
CA SER A 91 -33.84 16.38 -7.48
C SER A 91 -32.41 15.83 -7.34
N LEU A 92 -31.48 16.68 -6.90
CA LEU A 92 -30.12 16.28 -6.51
C LEU A 92 -29.99 15.94 -5.03
N LEU A 93 -31.08 16.02 -4.25
CA LEU A 93 -31.04 15.91 -2.79
C LEU A 93 -30.41 14.58 -2.33
N LEU A 94 -30.79 13.46 -2.94
CA LEU A 94 -30.25 12.14 -2.57
C LEU A 94 -28.75 12.04 -2.85
N THR A 95 -28.29 12.53 -4.01
CA THR A 95 -26.86 12.57 -4.38
C THR A 95 -26.05 13.45 -3.43
N ALA A 96 -26.60 14.63 -3.09
CA ALA A 96 -25.94 15.59 -2.21
C ALA A 96 -25.84 15.07 -0.77
N VAL A 97 -26.89 14.43 -0.26
CA VAL A 97 -26.88 13.79 1.07
C VAL A 97 -25.91 12.60 1.08
N TYR A 98 -25.90 11.76 0.04
CA TYR A 98 -24.95 10.64 -0.05
C TYR A 98 -23.49 11.10 -0.04
N GLY A 99 -23.14 12.10 -0.88
CA GLY A 99 -21.79 12.67 -0.90
C GLY A 99 -21.41 13.35 0.41
N LEU A 100 -22.36 14.01 1.10
CA LEU A 100 -22.15 14.59 2.42
C LEU A 100 -21.92 13.51 3.50
N VAL A 101 -22.60 12.36 3.41
CA VAL A 101 -22.42 11.25 4.36
C VAL A 101 -21.09 10.53 4.15
N GLU A 102 -20.65 10.27 2.91
CA GLU A 102 -19.31 9.73 2.65
C GLU A 102 -18.19 10.69 3.09
N ALA A 103 -18.24 11.94 2.64
CA ALA A 103 -17.21 12.93 2.98
C ALA A 103 -17.20 13.24 4.49
N GLY A 104 -18.38 13.36 5.10
CA GLY A 104 -18.55 13.58 6.53
C GLY A 104 -18.07 12.41 7.38
N SER A 105 -18.36 11.16 6.99
CA SER A 105 -17.89 9.98 7.74
C SER A 105 -16.36 9.91 7.71
N VAL A 106 -15.75 10.08 6.54
CA VAL A 106 -14.29 10.08 6.36
C VAL A 106 -13.63 11.24 7.12
N ALA A 107 -14.18 12.44 7.09
CA ALA A 107 -13.63 13.60 7.80
C ALA A 107 -13.71 13.45 9.33
N LEU A 108 -14.82 12.93 9.87
CA LEU A 108 -15.03 12.80 11.31
C LEU A 108 -14.31 11.58 11.91
N PHE A 109 -14.32 10.44 11.21
CA PHE A 109 -13.86 9.16 11.75
C PHE A 109 -12.57 8.63 11.11
N GLY A 110 -12.04 9.25 10.06
CA GLY A 110 -10.81 8.81 9.38
C GLY A 110 -9.58 8.77 10.30
N MET A 111 -9.47 9.71 11.26
CA MET A 111 -8.43 9.69 12.30
C MET A 111 -8.61 8.57 13.35
N ILE A 112 -9.78 7.93 13.41
CA ILE A 112 -10.00 6.71 14.21
C ILE A 112 -9.57 5.49 13.39
N VAL A 113 -10.00 5.42 12.12
CA VAL A 113 -9.62 4.35 11.18
C VAL A 113 -8.10 4.26 11.04
N GLY A 114 -7.39 5.38 10.83
CA GLY A 114 -5.91 5.39 10.75
C GLY A 114 -5.25 4.79 11.99
N ARG A 115 -5.60 5.27 13.19
CA ARG A 115 -5.07 4.73 14.46
C ARG A 115 -5.40 3.25 14.67
N TRP A 116 -6.57 2.80 14.21
CA TRP A 116 -6.96 1.38 14.26
C TRP A 116 -6.16 0.54 13.24
N VAL A 117 -5.93 1.04 12.03
CA VAL A 117 -5.01 0.41 11.07
C VAL A 117 -3.62 0.29 11.68
N ASP A 118 -3.10 1.36 12.28
CA ASP A 118 -1.74 1.43 12.81
C ASP A 118 -1.47 0.55 14.03
N SER A 119 -2.49 0.34 14.87
CA SER A 119 -2.43 -0.60 16.01
C SER A 119 -2.78 -2.04 15.64
N SER A 120 -3.32 -2.29 14.44
CA SER A 120 -3.70 -3.63 13.98
C SER A 120 -2.56 -4.34 13.24
N PRO A 121 -2.41 -5.69 13.41
CA PRO A 121 -1.50 -6.49 12.58
C PRO A 121 -1.84 -6.36 11.09
N ARG A 122 -0.82 -6.23 10.24
CA ARG A 122 -0.94 -5.87 8.80
C ARG A 122 -2.02 -6.66 8.05
N LEU A 123 -1.95 -7.99 8.09
CA LEU A 123 -2.94 -8.86 7.45
C LEU A 123 -4.36 -8.65 8.00
N LYS A 124 -4.51 -8.47 9.32
CA LYS A 124 -5.84 -8.24 9.93
C LYS A 124 -6.42 -6.89 9.52
N ALA A 125 -5.62 -5.82 9.52
CA ALA A 125 -6.03 -4.48 9.11
C ALA A 125 -6.57 -4.47 7.67
N VAL A 126 -5.82 -5.07 6.74
CA VAL A 126 -6.19 -5.20 5.33
C VAL A 126 -7.44 -6.06 5.15
N GLN A 127 -7.46 -7.29 5.68
CA GLN A 127 -8.57 -8.22 5.47
C GLN A 127 -9.89 -7.73 6.08
N THR A 128 -9.87 -7.14 7.28
CA THR A 128 -11.09 -6.61 7.90
C THR A 128 -11.59 -5.34 7.21
N SER A 129 -10.70 -4.44 6.76
CA SER A 129 -11.08 -3.31 5.90
C SER A 129 -11.75 -3.80 4.60
N LEU A 130 -11.17 -4.83 3.97
CA LEU A 130 -11.69 -5.41 2.73
C LEU A 130 -13.08 -6.07 2.91
N VAL A 131 -13.28 -6.85 3.98
CA VAL A 131 -14.57 -7.45 4.33
C VAL A 131 -15.63 -6.38 4.55
N ILE A 132 -15.34 -5.37 5.39
CA ILE A 132 -16.29 -4.31 5.74
C ILE A 132 -16.66 -3.48 4.51
N GLN A 133 -15.69 -3.17 3.63
CA GLN A 133 -15.95 -2.44 2.40
C GLN A 133 -16.86 -3.21 1.45
N ASN A 134 -16.51 -4.45 1.08
CA ASN A 134 -17.29 -5.22 0.10
C ASN A 134 -18.69 -5.55 0.64
N ALA A 135 -18.81 -5.97 1.91
CA ALA A 135 -20.11 -6.25 2.52
C ALA A 135 -21.02 -5.00 2.51
N SER A 136 -20.46 -3.82 2.75
CA SER A 136 -21.22 -2.57 2.72
C SER A 136 -21.64 -2.16 1.30
N ILE A 137 -20.75 -2.29 0.30
CA ILE A 137 -21.09 -1.99 -1.10
C ILE A 137 -22.14 -2.99 -1.63
N ILE A 138 -22.05 -4.27 -1.27
CA ILE A 138 -23.04 -5.29 -1.63
C ILE A 138 -24.40 -4.96 -0.97
N ALA A 139 -24.43 -4.65 0.33
CA ALA A 139 -25.67 -4.27 1.03
C ALA A 139 -26.31 -3.00 0.45
N ALA A 140 -25.50 -1.97 0.15
CA ALA A 140 -25.96 -0.76 -0.52
C ALA A 140 -26.48 -1.03 -1.94
N SER A 141 -25.84 -1.93 -2.70
CA SER A 141 -26.26 -2.33 -4.04
C SER A 141 -27.60 -3.09 -4.03
N PHE A 142 -27.83 -3.97 -3.05
CA PHE A 142 -29.13 -4.61 -2.87
C PHE A 142 -30.22 -3.62 -2.45
N ALA A 143 -29.92 -2.67 -1.56
CA ALA A 143 -30.87 -1.63 -1.14
C ALA A 143 -31.24 -0.68 -2.29
N VAL A 144 -30.28 -0.32 -3.15
CA VAL A 144 -30.54 0.37 -4.43
C VAL A 144 -31.38 -0.51 -5.35
N GLY A 145 -31.02 -1.78 -5.53
CA GLY A 145 -31.74 -2.72 -6.38
C GLY A 145 -33.22 -2.90 -5.98
N ALA A 146 -33.52 -2.89 -4.69
CA ALA A 146 -34.89 -2.93 -4.18
C ALA A 146 -35.70 -1.69 -4.58
N LEU A 147 -35.13 -0.48 -4.47
CA LEU A 147 -35.79 0.77 -4.91
C LEU A 147 -35.90 0.90 -6.44
N LEU A 148 -35.04 0.22 -7.20
CA LEU A 148 -35.16 0.14 -8.67
C LEU A 148 -36.22 -0.88 -9.10
N LEU A 149 -36.40 -1.98 -8.35
CA LEU A 149 -37.38 -3.03 -8.62
C LEU A 149 -38.81 -2.65 -8.20
N ASP A 150 -39.00 -2.13 -6.99
CA ASP A 150 -40.34 -1.83 -6.45
C ASP A 150 -40.55 -0.33 -6.24
N GLN A 151 -41.24 0.28 -7.21
CA GLN A 151 -41.64 1.69 -7.19
C GLN A 151 -42.75 1.99 -6.16
N HIS A 152 -43.36 0.99 -5.52
CA HIS A 152 -44.34 1.20 -4.45
C HIS A 152 -43.70 1.45 -3.07
N ILE A 153 -42.38 1.24 -2.92
CA ILE A 153 -41.63 1.57 -1.69
C ILE A 153 -41.64 3.10 -1.49
N THR A 154 -42.58 3.56 -0.68
CA THR A 154 -42.92 4.99 -0.51
C THR A 154 -42.95 5.39 0.97
N GLY A 155 -43.09 6.70 1.24
CA GLY A 155 -43.23 7.23 2.59
C GLY A 155 -42.08 6.88 3.53
N LYS A 156 -42.39 6.31 4.70
CA LYS A 156 -41.37 5.96 5.72
C LYS A 156 -40.44 4.83 5.23
N SER A 157 -40.96 3.83 4.51
CA SER A 157 -40.18 2.70 4.00
C SER A 157 -39.07 3.17 3.05
N PHE A 158 -39.41 4.09 2.14
CA PHE A 158 -38.44 4.76 1.26
C PHE A 158 -37.31 5.43 2.06
N LEU A 159 -37.66 6.23 3.08
CA LEU A 159 -36.67 6.91 3.91
C LEU A 159 -35.76 5.94 4.68
N TYR A 160 -36.27 4.81 5.15
CA TYR A 160 -35.45 3.78 5.78
C TYR A 160 -34.44 3.16 4.78
N VAL A 161 -34.86 2.79 3.57
CA VAL A 161 -33.94 2.21 2.57
C VAL A 161 -32.90 3.23 2.10
N ILE A 162 -33.29 4.49 1.89
CA ILE A 162 -32.35 5.60 1.62
C ILE A 162 -31.34 5.77 2.75
N ALA A 163 -31.79 5.76 4.02
CA ALA A 163 -30.89 5.84 5.18
C ALA A 163 -29.93 4.64 5.24
N THR A 164 -30.38 3.43 4.90
CA THR A 164 -29.55 2.23 4.80
C THR A 164 -28.46 2.36 3.71
N ILE A 165 -28.79 2.87 2.52
CA ILE A 165 -27.80 3.09 1.44
C ILE A 165 -26.75 4.12 1.88
N ASN A 166 -27.18 5.22 2.52
CA ASN A 166 -26.28 6.25 3.03
C ASN A 166 -25.36 5.72 4.14
N LEU A 167 -25.90 4.96 5.09
CA LEU A 167 -25.14 4.34 6.18
C LEU A 167 -24.05 3.40 5.64
N PHE A 168 -24.40 2.48 4.74
CA PHE A 168 -23.44 1.56 4.14
C PHE A 168 -22.43 2.26 3.22
N GLY A 169 -22.82 3.33 2.50
CA GLY A 169 -21.88 4.19 1.77
C GLY A 169 -20.82 4.81 2.68
N GLY A 170 -21.26 5.44 3.78
CA GLY A 170 -20.37 6.02 4.78
C GLY A 170 -19.42 5.01 5.45
N ILE A 171 -19.87 3.77 5.66
CA ILE A 171 -19.04 2.65 6.16
C ILE A 171 -18.07 2.16 5.09
N ALA A 172 -18.51 1.99 3.83
CA ALA A 172 -17.67 1.57 2.72
C ALA A 172 -16.54 2.58 2.41
N ALA A 173 -16.81 3.89 2.55
CA ALA A 173 -15.82 4.95 2.41
C ALA A 173 -14.77 4.90 3.52
N LEU A 174 -15.17 4.70 4.78
CA LEU A 174 -14.26 4.54 5.92
C LEU A 174 -13.41 3.27 5.84
N ALA A 175 -14.01 2.14 5.46
CA ALA A 175 -13.28 0.90 5.24
C ALA A 175 -12.31 1.01 4.05
N GLY A 176 -12.72 1.71 2.99
CA GLY A 176 -11.86 2.03 1.85
C GLY A 176 -10.67 2.91 2.22
N LEU A 177 -10.84 3.91 3.10
CA LEU A 177 -9.72 4.66 3.66
C LEU A 177 -8.74 3.74 4.39
N GLY A 178 -9.24 2.85 5.26
CA GLY A 178 -8.41 1.89 5.99
C GLY A 178 -7.62 0.97 5.07
N LEU A 179 -8.26 0.43 4.02
CA LEU A 179 -7.63 -0.41 3.02
C LEU A 179 -6.54 0.34 2.23
N ASN A 180 -6.81 1.59 1.83
CA ASN A 180 -5.84 2.44 1.13
C ASN A 180 -4.62 2.77 1.99
N VAL A 181 -4.82 3.15 3.26
CA VAL A 181 -3.70 3.43 4.19
C VAL A 181 -2.86 2.16 4.39
N ALA A 182 -3.49 1.02 4.67
CA ALA A 182 -2.77 -0.22 4.89
C ALA A 182 -2.00 -0.70 3.64
N LYS A 183 -2.59 -0.65 2.44
CA LYS A 183 -1.89 -1.02 1.19
C LYS A 183 -0.84 0.02 0.77
N GLU A 184 -1.28 1.25 0.50
CA GLU A 184 -0.49 2.26 -0.22
C GLU A 184 0.50 3.02 0.66
N LYS A 185 0.30 3.03 2.00
CA LYS A 185 1.13 3.80 2.95
C LYS A 185 1.93 2.96 3.94
N ASP A 186 1.59 1.68 4.09
CA ASP A 186 2.35 0.71 4.90
C ASP A 186 2.95 -0.40 4.02
N TRP A 187 2.14 -1.26 3.39
CA TRP A 187 2.66 -2.43 2.65
C TRP A 187 3.60 -2.05 1.49
N VAL A 188 3.24 -1.06 0.67
CA VAL A 188 4.09 -0.58 -0.44
C VAL A 188 5.44 -0.07 0.05
N VAL A 189 5.48 0.60 1.20
CA VAL A 189 6.73 1.14 1.77
C VAL A 189 7.63 -0.02 2.22
N VAL A 190 7.08 -0.99 2.94
CA VAL A 190 7.81 -2.17 3.43
C VAL A 190 8.33 -3.05 2.29
N ILE A 191 7.49 -3.35 1.29
CA ILE A 191 7.91 -4.13 0.12
C ILE A 191 9.03 -3.39 -0.64
N SER A 192 8.94 -2.06 -0.75
CA SER A 192 9.95 -1.28 -1.46
C SER A 192 11.31 -1.25 -0.76
N SER A 193 11.37 -1.19 0.58
CA SER A 193 12.66 -1.17 1.30
C SER A 193 13.39 -2.52 1.24
N VAL A 194 12.68 -3.64 1.12
CA VAL A 194 13.27 -4.98 0.91
C VAL A 194 13.73 -5.20 -0.55
N GLN A 195 13.30 -4.35 -1.48
CA GLN A 195 13.61 -4.44 -2.92
C GLN A 195 14.60 -3.39 -3.42
N GLY A 196 15.00 -2.44 -2.57
CA GLY A 196 16.09 -1.49 -2.83
C GLY A 196 15.65 -0.12 -3.36
N GLU A 197 16.64 0.76 -3.54
CA GLU A 197 16.42 2.15 -3.90
C GLU A 197 15.65 2.34 -5.21
N GLY A 198 14.88 3.44 -5.28
CA GLY A 198 14.01 3.75 -6.41
C GLY A 198 12.77 2.85 -6.56
N MET A 199 12.70 1.69 -5.90
CA MET A 199 11.53 0.81 -5.99
C MET A 199 10.26 1.50 -5.49
N LEU A 200 10.33 2.28 -4.41
CA LEU A 200 9.19 3.05 -3.88
C LEU A 200 8.59 3.99 -4.92
N ALA A 201 9.44 4.68 -5.71
CA ALA A 201 8.98 5.55 -6.80
C ALA A 201 8.33 4.73 -7.93
N ARG A 202 8.92 3.58 -8.29
CA ARG A 202 8.40 2.66 -9.32
C ARG A 202 7.04 2.06 -8.93
N MET A 203 6.87 1.64 -7.68
CA MET A 203 5.60 1.11 -7.15
C MET A 203 4.52 2.19 -7.13
N ASN A 204 4.82 3.37 -6.57
CA ASN A 204 3.87 4.49 -6.54
C ASN A 204 3.45 4.93 -7.96
N ALA A 205 4.39 5.02 -8.91
CA ALA A 205 4.07 5.35 -10.30
C ALA A 205 3.20 4.28 -10.97
N THR A 206 3.45 3.00 -10.68
CA THR A 206 2.66 1.88 -11.23
C THR A 206 1.24 1.86 -10.65
N MET A 207 1.09 2.00 -9.33
CA MET A 207 -0.22 2.14 -8.69
C MET A 207 -0.98 3.37 -9.18
N ARG A 208 -0.29 4.50 -9.41
CA ARG A 208 -0.93 5.70 -9.97
C ARG A 208 -1.43 5.50 -11.41
N ARG A 209 -0.74 4.70 -12.23
CA ARG A 209 -1.23 4.30 -13.56
C ARG A 209 -2.49 3.41 -13.46
N ILE A 210 -2.52 2.49 -12.48
CA ILE A 210 -3.69 1.64 -12.20
C ILE A 210 -4.89 2.47 -11.71
N ASP A 211 -4.68 3.43 -10.81
CA ASP A 211 -5.71 4.38 -10.36
C ASP A 211 -6.34 5.12 -11.56
N LEU A 212 -5.49 5.63 -12.46
CA LEU A 212 -5.91 6.43 -13.62
C LEU A 212 -6.61 5.58 -14.70
N SER A 213 -6.17 4.33 -14.92
CA SER A 213 -6.87 3.42 -15.84
C SER A 213 -8.22 2.97 -15.30
N CYS A 214 -8.35 2.73 -13.99
CA CYS A 214 -9.64 2.45 -13.35
C CYS A 214 -10.57 3.68 -13.39
N LEU A 215 -10.03 4.89 -13.17
CA LEU A 215 -10.76 6.16 -13.26
C LEU A 215 -11.29 6.44 -14.67
N LEU A 216 -10.54 6.03 -15.70
CA LEU A 216 -10.90 6.11 -17.12
C LEU A 216 -11.98 5.09 -17.49
N LEU A 217 -11.75 3.80 -17.19
CA LEU A 217 -12.46 2.68 -17.82
C LEU A 217 -13.66 2.16 -17.02
N ALA A 218 -13.59 2.14 -15.68
CA ALA A 218 -14.69 1.61 -14.87
C ALA A 218 -15.99 2.43 -14.99
N PRO A 219 -15.96 3.77 -15.05
CA PRO A 219 -17.15 4.55 -15.40
C PRO A 219 -17.72 4.21 -16.77
N VAL A 220 -16.87 3.93 -17.78
CA VAL A 220 -17.32 3.60 -19.14
C VAL A 220 -18.02 2.25 -19.20
N ALA A 221 -17.50 1.25 -18.48
CA ALA A 221 -18.18 -0.04 -18.33
C ALA A 221 -19.56 0.10 -17.65
N VAL A 222 -19.65 0.88 -16.57
CA VAL A 222 -20.94 1.15 -15.90
C VAL A 222 -21.89 1.96 -16.77
N GLY A 223 -21.40 3.01 -17.43
CA GLY A 223 -22.19 3.84 -18.35
C GLY A 223 -22.77 3.03 -19.50
N PHE A 224 -21.99 2.08 -20.04
CA PHE A 224 -22.47 1.12 -21.04
C PHE A 224 -23.60 0.23 -20.48
N LEU A 225 -23.40 -0.42 -19.32
CA LEU A 225 -24.42 -1.26 -18.67
C LEU A 225 -25.73 -0.49 -18.40
N MET A 226 -25.63 0.74 -17.91
CA MET A 226 -26.78 1.60 -17.62
C MET A 226 -27.51 2.08 -18.88
N SER A 227 -26.79 2.37 -19.97
CA SER A 227 -27.37 2.88 -21.22
C SER A 227 -27.90 1.80 -22.16
N PHE A 228 -27.32 0.59 -22.17
CA PHE A 228 -27.63 -0.45 -23.15
C PHE A 228 -28.31 -1.71 -22.58
N LEU A 229 -28.22 -1.95 -21.26
CA LEU A 229 -28.93 -3.06 -20.61
C LEU A 229 -30.04 -2.52 -19.69
N SER A 230 -29.67 -2.02 -18.50
CA SER A 230 -30.59 -1.33 -17.57
C SER A 230 -29.86 -0.81 -16.33
N MET A 231 -30.48 0.13 -15.63
CA MET A 231 -30.03 0.61 -14.32
C MET A 231 -29.87 -0.53 -13.30
N LEU A 232 -30.85 -1.46 -13.27
CA LEU A 232 -30.82 -2.62 -12.39
C LEU A 232 -29.66 -3.58 -12.72
N SER A 233 -29.38 -3.80 -14.00
CA SER A 233 -28.25 -4.66 -14.41
C SER A 233 -26.91 -4.11 -13.96
N ALA A 234 -26.74 -2.79 -13.92
CA ALA A 234 -25.53 -2.16 -13.36
C ALA A 234 -25.42 -2.36 -11.85
N ALA A 235 -26.52 -2.28 -11.09
CA ALA A 235 -26.51 -2.56 -9.65
C ALA A 235 -26.15 -4.03 -9.35
N ILE A 236 -26.74 -4.97 -10.10
CA ILE A 236 -26.43 -6.41 -10.01
C ILE A 236 -24.96 -6.66 -10.39
N ALA A 237 -24.48 -6.09 -11.50
CA ALA A 237 -23.09 -6.25 -11.93
C ALA A 237 -22.08 -5.72 -10.90
N ILE A 238 -22.38 -4.62 -10.21
CA ILE A 238 -21.52 -4.08 -9.14
C ILE A 238 -21.55 -4.98 -7.90
N ALA A 239 -22.72 -5.48 -7.48
CA ALA A 239 -22.82 -6.44 -6.38
C ALA A 239 -22.04 -7.73 -6.67
N THR A 240 -22.21 -8.29 -7.87
CA THR A 240 -21.47 -9.47 -8.35
C THR A 240 -19.96 -9.20 -8.45
N TRP A 241 -19.55 -8.03 -8.96
CA TRP A 241 -18.13 -7.67 -9.01
C TRP A 241 -17.52 -7.64 -7.60
N ASN A 242 -18.13 -6.93 -6.65
CA ASN A 242 -17.63 -6.84 -5.28
C ASN A 242 -17.58 -8.22 -4.60
N LEU A 243 -18.58 -9.09 -4.84
CA LEU A 243 -18.58 -10.45 -4.31
C LEU A 243 -17.43 -11.30 -4.86
N VAL A 244 -17.18 -11.26 -6.18
CA VAL A 244 -16.11 -12.04 -6.82
C VAL A 244 -14.73 -11.44 -6.51
N SER A 245 -14.60 -10.11 -6.57
CA SER A 245 -13.35 -9.42 -6.26
C SER A 245 -12.98 -9.58 -4.79
N PHE A 246 -13.93 -9.63 -3.86
CA PHE A 246 -13.65 -9.90 -2.44
C PHE A 246 -12.83 -11.18 -2.24
N PHE A 247 -13.28 -12.32 -2.76
CA PHE A 247 -12.59 -13.60 -2.59
C PHE A 247 -11.23 -13.60 -3.29
N LEU A 248 -11.17 -13.11 -4.54
CA LEU A 248 -9.94 -13.07 -5.31
C LEU A 248 -8.90 -12.14 -4.69
N GLU A 249 -9.31 -10.95 -4.25
CA GLU A 249 -8.43 -9.95 -3.63
C GLU A 249 -7.96 -10.40 -2.23
N SER A 250 -8.84 -10.98 -1.42
CA SER A 250 -8.49 -11.57 -0.12
C SER A 250 -7.42 -12.65 -0.27
N TYR A 251 -7.55 -13.52 -1.27
CA TYR A 251 -6.54 -14.52 -1.62
C TYR A 251 -5.23 -13.90 -2.12
N LEU A 252 -5.28 -12.95 -3.06
CA LEU A 252 -4.09 -12.27 -3.59
C LEU A 252 -3.29 -11.57 -2.48
N LEU A 253 -3.96 -10.86 -1.57
CA LEU A 253 -3.32 -10.16 -0.45
C LEU A 253 -2.73 -11.12 0.58
N TYR A 254 -3.36 -12.27 0.81
CA TYR A 254 -2.78 -13.34 1.63
C TYR A 254 -1.52 -13.94 0.97
N ARG A 255 -1.52 -14.12 -0.35
CA ARG A 255 -0.33 -14.56 -1.10
C ARG A 255 0.80 -13.54 -1.05
N VAL A 256 0.52 -12.23 -1.15
CA VAL A 256 1.51 -11.15 -0.95
C VAL A 256 2.09 -11.19 0.47
N TYR A 257 1.24 -11.36 1.49
CA TYR A 257 1.67 -11.42 2.89
C TYR A 257 2.57 -12.63 3.21
N ILE A 258 2.39 -13.77 2.52
CA ILE A 258 3.30 -14.91 2.63
C ILE A 258 4.61 -14.67 1.86
N ALA A 259 4.53 -14.05 0.68
CA ALA A 259 5.69 -13.84 -0.19
C ALA A 259 6.68 -12.79 0.35
N GLU A 260 6.21 -11.79 1.10
CA GLU A 260 7.06 -10.77 1.72
C GLU A 260 7.05 -10.89 3.25
N PRO A 261 7.97 -11.68 3.86
CA PRO A 261 7.97 -11.95 5.30
C PRO A 261 8.20 -10.70 6.16
N ALA A 262 8.76 -9.63 5.61
CA ALA A 262 8.84 -8.34 6.29
C ALA A 262 7.46 -7.78 6.69
N LEU A 263 6.37 -8.14 5.97
CA LEU A 263 5.02 -7.74 6.36
C LEU A 263 4.53 -8.41 7.67
N ALA A 264 5.16 -9.50 8.11
CA ALA A 264 4.84 -10.16 9.37
C ALA A 264 5.55 -9.55 10.60
N LEU A 265 6.57 -8.70 10.39
CA LEU A 265 7.34 -8.08 11.47
C LEU A 265 6.54 -6.98 12.20
N PRO A 266 6.83 -6.71 13.49
CA PRO A 266 6.28 -5.56 14.20
C PRO A 266 6.85 -4.25 13.64
N ARG A 267 6.01 -3.24 13.41
CA ARG A 267 6.41 -1.96 12.78
C ARG A 267 7.57 -1.22 13.46
N ALA A 268 7.74 -1.42 14.77
CA ALA A 268 8.87 -0.87 15.52
C ALA A 268 10.22 -1.52 15.12
N VAL A 269 10.21 -2.81 14.78
CA VAL A 269 11.36 -3.54 14.24
C VAL A 269 11.67 -3.06 12.83
N ASP A 270 10.66 -2.96 11.95
CA ASP A 270 10.83 -2.43 10.58
C ASP A 270 11.47 -1.04 10.59
N SER A 271 10.98 -0.15 11.47
CA SER A 271 11.55 1.19 11.63
C SER A 271 13.04 1.15 11.97
N SER A 272 13.47 0.19 12.81
CA SER A 272 14.88 -0.01 13.15
C SER A 272 15.70 -0.69 12.06
N ILE A 273 15.08 -1.47 11.17
CA ILE A 273 15.73 -2.09 10.01
C ILE A 273 15.97 -1.03 8.93
N ILE A 274 14.97 -0.19 8.63
CA ILE A 274 15.09 0.92 7.68
C ILE A 274 16.20 1.88 8.15
N LEU A 275 16.16 2.34 9.41
CA LEU A 275 17.19 3.21 9.96
C LEU A 275 18.60 2.57 9.98
N LYS A 276 18.72 1.25 9.99
CA LYS A 276 20.00 0.55 9.86
C LYS A 276 20.45 0.38 8.40
N GLY A 277 19.53 0.22 7.46
CA GLY A 277 19.81 0.24 6.02
C GLY A 277 20.39 1.59 5.62
N ASP A 278 19.65 2.67 5.90
CA ASP A 278 20.06 4.05 5.61
C ASP A 278 21.43 4.38 6.26
N ALA A 279 21.64 3.96 7.52
CA ALA A 279 22.89 4.19 8.23
C ALA A 279 24.07 3.35 7.71
N ALA A 280 23.82 2.18 7.11
CA ALA A 280 24.86 1.35 6.49
C ALA A 280 25.30 1.89 5.10
N GLN A 281 24.59 2.86 4.54
CA GLN A 281 24.90 3.49 3.26
C GLN A 281 25.61 4.85 3.41
N ILE A 282 25.82 5.36 4.62
CA ILE A 282 26.65 6.56 4.84
C ILE A 282 28.12 6.17 4.64
N PRO A 283 28.84 6.70 3.62
CA PRO A 283 30.27 6.47 3.51
C PRO A 283 30.95 7.12 4.71
N SER A 284 31.88 6.41 5.35
CA SER A 284 32.79 7.02 6.30
C SER A 284 33.65 8.03 5.55
N ILE A 285 33.31 9.32 5.66
CA ILE A 285 34.15 10.41 5.15
C ILE A 285 35.48 10.33 5.92
N ASP A 286 36.54 9.94 5.22
CA ASP A 286 37.89 9.94 5.79
C ASP A 286 38.22 11.33 6.31
N ALA A 287 38.49 11.41 7.61
CA ALA A 287 38.94 12.63 8.26
C ALA A 287 40.42 12.86 7.90
N GLY A 288 40.65 13.36 6.69
CA GLY A 288 41.96 13.78 6.22
C GLY A 288 42.61 14.79 7.18
N ASP A 289 43.91 14.63 7.40
CA ASP A 289 44.69 15.48 8.29
C ASP A 289 44.78 16.93 7.77
N ASP A 290 44.40 17.89 8.60
CA ASP A 290 44.70 19.31 8.41
C ASP A 290 44.71 20.04 9.76
N GLY A 291 45.77 19.82 10.55
CA GLY A 291 45.84 20.26 11.94
C GLY A 291 46.13 21.76 12.12
N LEU A 292 45.16 22.54 12.64
CA LEU A 292 45.47 23.88 13.17
C LEU A 292 44.68 24.34 14.42
N LYS A 293 45.45 24.66 15.47
CA LYS A 293 45.15 25.55 16.62
C LYS A 293 43.93 25.24 17.50
N ARG A 294 44.23 24.70 18.68
CA ARG A 294 43.47 24.92 19.92
C ARG A 294 43.11 26.41 20.10
N ARG A 295 41.85 26.72 20.40
CA ARG A 295 41.50 27.91 21.20
C ARG A 295 40.39 27.57 22.20
N ASN A 296 40.71 27.73 23.48
CA ASN A 296 39.80 27.46 24.59
C ASN A 296 39.05 28.75 24.95
N SER A 297 37.76 28.82 24.65
CA SER A 297 36.93 30.02 24.92
C SER A 297 35.56 29.66 25.47
N ARG A 298 35.56 29.12 26.70
CA ARG A 298 34.72 29.57 27.82
C ARG A 298 33.49 30.40 27.42
N CYS A 299 32.34 29.74 27.32
CA CYS A 299 31.03 30.37 27.56
C CYS A 299 30.40 29.62 28.75
N GLY A 300 29.78 30.32 29.69
CA GLY A 300 29.31 29.70 30.93
C GLY A 300 28.09 30.42 31.52
N GLY A 301 27.46 29.78 32.50
CA GLY A 301 26.42 30.40 33.31
C GLY A 301 24.99 30.15 32.86
N CYS A 302 24.53 28.90 32.94
CA CYS A 302 23.31 28.61 33.71
C CYS A 302 23.36 27.14 34.17
N GLY A 303 23.04 26.87 35.43
CA GLY A 303 23.09 25.52 35.97
C GLY A 303 21.99 25.29 37.01
N ILE A 304 21.37 24.11 36.92
CA ILE A 304 20.82 23.38 38.06
C ILE A 304 21.26 21.93 37.87
N THR A 305 21.96 21.39 38.86
CA THR A 305 22.25 19.96 38.96
C THR A 305 21.12 19.28 39.74
N ALA A 306 20.84 18.02 39.41
CA ALA A 306 20.04 17.11 40.22
C ALA A 306 20.77 15.77 40.24
N ASP A 307 20.91 15.20 41.44
CA ASP A 307 22.04 14.32 41.74
C ASP A 307 21.79 12.84 41.40
N VAL A 308 22.89 12.11 41.21
CA VAL A 308 22.91 10.64 41.09
C VAL A 308 23.28 10.07 42.46
N GLU A 309 22.29 9.57 43.18
CA GLU A 309 22.50 9.03 44.53
C GLU A 309 23.03 7.59 44.48
N HIS A 310 24.28 7.41 44.89
CA HIS A 310 24.85 6.09 45.18
C HIS A 310 24.40 5.62 46.57
N ALA A 311 23.76 4.45 46.65
CA ALA A 311 23.65 3.67 47.87
C ALA A 311 24.57 2.45 47.79
N ALA A 312 25.30 2.15 48.87
CA ALA A 312 26.27 1.06 48.93
C ALA A 312 26.38 0.48 50.35
N VAL A 313 26.92 -0.75 50.42
CA VAL A 313 27.34 -1.47 51.64
C VAL A 313 26.23 -1.90 52.59
N ASP A 314 26.03 -3.22 52.71
CA ASP A 314 26.26 -3.89 53.99
C ASP A 314 26.93 -5.26 53.75
N SER A 315 27.54 -5.85 54.79
CA SER A 315 28.50 -6.97 54.68
C SER A 315 28.05 -8.22 55.44
N GLY A 316 28.21 -9.41 54.84
CA GLY A 316 27.91 -10.70 55.48
C GLY A 316 28.96 -11.78 55.14
N ILE A 317 29.63 -12.30 56.17
CA ILE A 317 30.68 -13.34 56.08
C ILE A 317 30.06 -14.70 56.44
N GLY A 318 30.45 -15.82 55.79
CA GLY A 318 29.70 -17.08 56.05
C GLY A 318 30.16 -18.48 55.63
N SER A 319 31.44 -18.75 55.25
CA SER A 319 32.03 -20.12 55.24
C SER A 319 31.47 -21.21 54.29
N CYS A 320 32.18 -22.35 54.23
CA CYS A 320 31.97 -23.52 53.36
C CYS A 320 31.54 -24.78 54.16
N VAL A 321 30.99 -25.79 53.46
CA VAL A 321 31.10 -27.26 53.66
C VAL A 321 30.13 -27.91 52.62
N GLN A 322 30.40 -28.92 51.76
CA GLN A 322 31.39 -30.01 51.59
C GLN A 322 30.72 -31.40 51.75
N GLY A 323 30.84 -32.25 50.72
CA GLY A 323 30.26 -33.61 50.59
C GLY A 323 29.80 -33.86 49.14
N HIS A 324 30.48 -34.70 48.35
CA HIS A 324 30.29 -36.17 48.20
C HIS A 324 28.94 -36.58 47.57
N SER A 325 28.83 -37.57 46.66
CA SER A 325 29.74 -38.26 45.73
C SER A 325 28.95 -39.33 44.95
N THR A 326 29.54 -39.97 43.93
CA THR A 326 29.08 -41.20 43.22
C THR A 326 27.78 -41.09 42.38
N ASP A 327 27.60 -41.80 41.26
CA ASP A 327 28.57 -42.48 40.36
C ASP A 327 27.93 -42.76 38.98
N ASN A 328 28.78 -43.13 38.00
CA ASN A 328 28.47 -43.77 36.71
C ASN A 328 27.73 -42.95 35.62
N ALA A 329 27.79 -43.31 34.33
CA ALA A 329 28.90 -43.81 33.48
C ALA A 329 28.39 -43.96 32.03
N SER A 330 29.11 -43.41 31.03
CA SER A 330 28.97 -43.69 29.56
C SER A 330 27.58 -43.45 28.92
N ALA A 331 27.41 -43.38 27.59
CA ALA A 331 28.26 -42.85 26.50
C ALA A 331 27.37 -42.70 25.24
N GLU A 332 27.67 -41.71 24.37
CA GLU A 332 27.05 -41.50 23.04
C GLU A 332 25.51 -41.23 23.06
N LEU A 333 24.85 -40.74 22.00
CA LEU A 333 25.26 -40.23 20.68
C LEU A 333 24.53 -38.88 20.42
N ASN A 334 25.01 -38.03 19.50
CA ASN A 334 24.56 -36.64 19.37
C ASN A 334 23.57 -36.40 18.19
N GLU A 335 22.37 -35.89 18.47
CA GLU A 335 21.29 -35.62 17.49
C GLU A 335 20.49 -34.34 17.91
N PRO A 336 20.67 -33.18 17.25
CA PRO A 336 20.14 -31.90 17.75
C PRO A 336 18.71 -31.57 17.28
N LEU A 337 17.71 -32.27 17.82
CA LEU A 337 16.28 -31.95 17.63
C LEU A 337 15.86 -30.70 18.41
N LEU A 338 15.89 -29.53 17.77
CA LEU A 338 15.66 -28.23 18.43
C LEU A 338 14.16 -27.86 18.57
N GLN A 339 13.43 -28.61 19.41
CA GLN A 339 11.98 -28.45 19.61
C GLN A 339 11.62 -27.63 20.87
N GLY A 340 11.26 -26.36 20.68
CA GLY A 340 10.29 -25.63 21.54
C GLY A 340 10.68 -25.31 23.00
N THR A 341 11.47 -24.25 23.21
CA THR A 341 11.69 -23.64 24.54
C THR A 341 10.39 -23.07 25.14
N ARG A 342 9.72 -23.85 26.01
CA ARG A 342 8.62 -23.36 26.85
C ARG A 342 9.15 -22.47 27.98
N VAL A 343 9.21 -21.15 27.75
CA VAL A 343 9.41 -20.20 28.85
C VAL A 343 8.17 -20.23 29.77
N SER A 344 8.37 -20.55 31.04
CA SER A 344 7.28 -20.69 32.01
C SER A 344 6.69 -19.33 32.37
N ALA A 345 5.42 -19.11 32.07
CA ALA A 345 4.70 -17.89 32.40
C ALA A 345 4.28 -17.89 33.88
N ALA A 346 5.20 -17.47 34.75
CA ALA A 346 4.92 -17.28 36.18
C ALA A 346 3.79 -16.25 36.38
N ALA A 347 2.90 -16.53 37.33
CA ALA A 347 1.61 -15.84 37.42
C ALA A 347 1.72 -14.38 37.92
N THR A 348 1.30 -13.43 37.07
CA THR A 348 0.94 -12.06 37.49
C THR A 348 -0.55 -11.84 37.25
N GLY A 349 -1.34 -11.90 38.32
CA GLY A 349 -2.80 -11.78 38.30
C GLY A 349 -3.29 -10.35 38.07
N ILE A 350 -2.93 -9.72 36.95
CA ILE A 350 -3.41 -8.38 36.58
C ILE A 350 -4.89 -8.47 36.18
N ARG A 351 -5.77 -8.25 37.18
CA ARG A 351 -7.22 -8.18 36.98
C ARG A 351 -7.55 -6.94 36.15
N SER A 352 -7.83 -7.12 34.87
CA SER A 352 -8.14 -6.01 33.96
C SER A 352 -9.37 -5.22 34.44
N PRO A 353 -9.28 -3.87 34.52
CA PRO A 353 -10.43 -3.05 34.88
C PRO A 353 -11.47 -3.12 33.76
N LYS A 354 -12.76 -3.27 34.11
CA LYS A 354 -13.84 -3.23 33.12
C LYS A 354 -13.84 -1.86 32.40
N PRO A 355 -13.91 -1.82 31.05
CA PRO A 355 -13.88 -0.57 30.32
C PRO A 355 -15.12 0.27 30.65
N THR A 356 -14.93 1.40 31.32
CA THR A 356 -16.00 2.37 31.57
C THR A 356 -16.13 3.27 30.34
N LEU A 357 -17.24 3.13 29.61
CA LEU A 357 -17.48 3.75 28.30
C LEU A 357 -17.13 5.25 28.21
N LYS A 358 -17.31 6.00 29.31
CA LYS A 358 -17.03 7.44 29.41
C LYS A 358 -15.53 7.79 29.50
N ALA A 359 -14.67 6.89 29.97
CA ALA A 359 -13.22 7.14 30.05
C ALA A 359 -12.58 7.07 28.65
N ASP A 360 -12.96 6.07 27.87
CA ASP A 360 -12.45 5.78 26.53
C ASP A 360 -12.76 6.90 25.52
N THR A 361 -13.97 7.48 25.58
CA THR A 361 -14.33 8.63 24.72
C THR A 361 -13.45 9.86 24.99
N ASN A 362 -13.11 10.14 26.25
CA ASN A 362 -12.32 11.31 26.63
C ASN A 362 -10.85 11.14 26.20
N ASP A 363 -10.28 9.95 26.39
CA ASP A 363 -8.95 9.60 25.87
C ASP A 363 -8.92 9.64 24.32
N SER A 364 -9.95 9.11 23.66
CA SER A 364 -10.09 9.17 22.21
C SER A 364 -10.13 10.61 21.66
N LEU A 365 -10.80 11.54 22.36
CA LEU A 365 -10.83 12.97 22.00
C LEU A 365 -9.48 13.67 22.29
N LYS A 366 -8.79 13.33 23.38
CA LYS A 366 -7.43 13.83 23.65
C LYS A 366 -6.46 13.43 22.55
N LYS A 367 -6.49 12.15 22.14
CA LYS A 367 -5.69 11.59 21.04
C LYS A 367 -6.03 12.24 19.69
N LEU A 368 -7.32 12.53 19.43
CA LEU A 368 -7.76 13.27 18.24
C LEU A 368 -7.16 14.69 18.19
N ARG A 369 -7.24 15.42 19.32
CA ARG A 369 -6.67 16.77 19.46
C ARG A 369 -5.16 16.77 19.27
N GLU A 370 -4.46 15.74 19.72
CA GLU A 370 -3.02 15.63 19.58
C GLU A 370 -2.60 15.35 18.12
N GLY A 371 -3.32 14.45 17.42
CA GLY A 371 -3.11 14.23 15.98
C GLY A 371 -3.31 15.50 15.14
N LEU A 372 -4.37 16.28 15.43
CA LEU A 372 -4.60 17.59 14.82
C LEU A 372 -3.47 18.58 15.15
N ARG A 373 -3.01 18.65 16.41
CA ARG A 373 -1.89 19.52 16.82
C ARG A 373 -0.60 19.18 16.07
N ILE A 374 -0.31 17.89 15.89
CA ILE A 374 0.86 17.43 15.13
C ILE A 374 0.76 17.90 13.68
N TYR A 375 -0.39 17.67 13.03
CA TYR A 375 -0.64 18.09 11.64
C TYR A 375 -0.46 19.61 11.45
N PHE A 376 -1.08 20.43 12.30
CA PHE A 376 -0.95 21.90 12.25
C PHE A 376 0.47 22.43 12.58
N ARG A 377 1.40 21.57 13.01
CA ARG A 377 2.80 21.94 13.30
C ARG A 377 3.78 21.47 12.22
N GLN A 378 3.34 20.73 11.20
CA GLN A 378 4.22 20.26 10.13
C GLN A 378 4.47 21.36 9.07
N PRO A 379 5.70 21.45 8.49
CA PRO A 379 6.01 22.43 7.44
C PRO A 379 5.23 22.20 6.14
N SER A 380 4.66 21.00 5.95
CA SER A 380 3.80 20.61 4.83
C SER A 380 2.39 21.22 4.87
N LEU A 381 2.02 21.96 5.93
CA LEU A 381 0.67 22.50 6.13
C LEU A 381 0.20 23.46 5.02
N LEU A 382 1.07 24.34 4.52
CA LEU A 382 0.69 25.29 3.46
C LEU A 382 0.42 24.56 2.12
N PRO A 383 1.31 23.66 1.64
CA PRO A 383 1.02 22.79 0.50
C PRO A 383 -0.26 21.95 0.65
N SER A 384 -0.53 21.37 1.83
CA SER A 384 -1.73 20.56 2.03
C SER A 384 -3.02 21.38 2.07
N LEU A 385 -2.98 22.61 2.60
CA LEU A 385 -4.10 23.54 2.55
C LEU A 385 -4.36 24.05 1.12
N ALA A 386 -3.31 24.35 0.35
CA ALA A 386 -3.44 24.71 -1.07
C ALA A 386 -4.05 23.57 -1.90
N LEU A 387 -3.64 22.32 -1.62
CA LEU A 387 -4.26 21.13 -2.22
C LEU A 387 -5.74 20.97 -1.82
N ALA A 388 -6.09 21.20 -0.55
CA ALA A 388 -7.48 21.16 -0.09
C ALA A 388 -8.35 22.21 -0.83
N CYS A 389 -7.85 23.43 -1.02
CA CYS A 389 -8.53 24.46 -1.81
C CYS A 389 -8.75 24.04 -3.28
N LEU A 390 -7.82 23.27 -3.88
CA LEU A 390 -7.99 22.73 -5.24
C LEU A 390 -9.17 21.74 -5.32
N TYR A 391 -9.41 20.96 -4.26
CA TYR A 391 -10.55 20.03 -4.19
C TYR A 391 -11.92 20.70 -4.01
N CYS A 392 -11.97 22.00 -3.70
CA CYS A 392 -13.23 22.77 -3.62
C CYS A 392 -13.86 23.08 -5.01
N THR A 393 -13.36 22.49 -6.10
CA THR A 393 -13.82 22.78 -7.47
C THR A 393 -15.05 21.98 -7.89
N VAL A 394 -16.16 22.70 -8.11
CA VAL A 394 -17.45 22.17 -8.59
C VAL A 394 -17.39 21.69 -10.05
N LEU A 395 -16.42 22.17 -10.84
CA LEU A 395 -16.28 21.84 -12.27
C LEU A 395 -15.75 20.42 -12.53
N SER A 396 -15.27 19.73 -11.49
CA SER A 396 -14.74 18.37 -11.60
C SER A 396 -15.87 17.33 -11.83
N PHE A 397 -15.61 16.30 -12.64
CA PHE A 397 -16.58 15.23 -13.01
C PHE A 397 -16.87 14.22 -11.87
N HIS A 398 -16.93 14.68 -10.63
CA HIS A 398 -17.37 13.90 -9.47
C HIS A 398 -18.91 13.73 -9.45
N SER A 399 -19.39 12.90 -8.51
CA SER A 399 -20.79 12.49 -8.34
C SER A 399 -21.81 13.62 -8.55
N ALA A 400 -21.62 14.80 -7.94
CA ALA A 400 -22.55 15.92 -8.07
C ALA A 400 -22.71 16.45 -9.51
N MET A 401 -21.60 16.57 -10.27
CA MET A 401 -21.64 17.01 -11.67
C MET A 401 -22.27 15.94 -12.57
N VAL A 402 -21.90 14.66 -12.37
CA VAL A 402 -22.49 13.53 -13.09
C VAL A 402 -24.02 13.48 -12.89
N ALA A 403 -24.48 13.65 -11.65
CA ALA A 403 -25.90 13.70 -11.32
C ALA A 403 -26.63 14.91 -11.93
N PHE A 404 -26.03 16.11 -11.90
CA PHE A 404 -26.60 17.30 -12.52
C PHE A 404 -26.78 17.12 -14.04
N LEU A 405 -25.78 16.55 -14.72
CA LEU A 405 -25.84 16.32 -16.17
C LEU A 405 -26.82 15.18 -16.54
N LYS A 406 -26.98 14.15 -15.70
CA LYS A 406 -28.05 13.15 -15.83
C LYS A 406 -29.45 13.77 -15.65
N LEU A 407 -29.63 14.73 -14.75
CA LEU A 407 -30.87 15.53 -14.67
C LEU A 407 -31.13 16.42 -15.91
N LYS A 408 -30.10 16.71 -16.71
CA LYS A 408 -30.23 17.33 -18.05
C LYS A 408 -30.49 16.29 -19.16
N ASN A 409 -30.85 15.07 -18.80
CA ASN A 409 -31.13 13.93 -19.70
C ASN A 409 -29.94 13.48 -20.56
N ILE A 410 -28.70 13.77 -20.15
CA ILE A 410 -27.50 13.24 -20.82
C ILE A 410 -27.33 11.76 -20.43
N SER A 411 -27.04 10.89 -21.41
CA SER A 411 -26.98 9.44 -21.17
C SER A 411 -25.80 9.04 -20.27
N PRO A 412 -25.97 8.01 -19.39
CA PRO A 412 -24.87 7.45 -18.59
C PRO A 412 -23.61 7.15 -19.38
N PHE A 413 -23.74 6.55 -20.57
CA PHE A 413 -22.60 6.28 -21.46
C PHE A 413 -21.91 7.58 -21.93
N THR A 414 -22.65 8.60 -22.36
CA THR A 414 -22.08 9.90 -22.74
C THR A 414 -21.32 10.56 -21.57
N LEU A 415 -21.90 10.53 -20.37
CA LEU A 415 -21.27 11.06 -19.15
C LEU A 415 -19.96 10.32 -18.82
N SER A 416 -19.96 9.00 -19.00
CA SER A 416 -18.77 8.19 -18.76
C SER A 416 -17.63 8.47 -19.73
N ILE A 417 -17.94 8.69 -21.01
CA ILE A 417 -16.93 9.08 -22.03
C ILE A 417 -16.32 10.44 -21.70
N VAL A 418 -17.15 11.43 -21.34
CA VAL A 418 -16.65 12.78 -20.99
C VAL A 418 -15.79 12.75 -19.73
N ARG A 419 -16.20 12.00 -18.69
CA ARG A 419 -15.35 11.76 -17.51
C ARG A 419 -14.05 11.02 -17.87
N GLY A 420 -14.10 10.09 -18.82
CA GLY A 420 -12.93 9.40 -19.35
C GLY A 420 -11.95 10.36 -20.04
N LEU A 421 -12.42 11.23 -20.93
CA LEU A 421 -11.59 12.25 -21.58
C LEU A 421 -10.97 13.22 -20.54
N ALA A 422 -11.68 13.55 -19.47
CA ALA A 422 -11.14 14.30 -18.34
C ALA A 422 -10.08 13.54 -17.50
N ALA A 423 -10.08 12.19 -17.52
CA ALA A 423 -9.00 11.40 -16.93
C ALA A 423 -7.73 11.39 -17.81
N VAL A 424 -7.87 11.47 -19.15
CA VAL A 424 -6.73 11.55 -20.08
C VAL A 424 -5.89 12.80 -19.85
N THR A 425 -6.50 13.97 -19.60
CA THR A 425 -5.74 15.19 -19.25
C THR A 425 -4.99 15.04 -17.92
N GLY A 426 -5.57 14.31 -16.96
CA GLY A 426 -4.90 13.90 -15.72
C GLY A 426 -3.70 12.96 -15.95
N ILE A 427 -3.77 12.06 -16.93
CA ILE A 427 -2.63 11.22 -17.34
C ILE A 427 -1.54 12.09 -18.00
N MET A 428 -1.91 12.99 -18.92
CA MET A 428 -0.96 13.91 -19.56
C MET A 428 -0.20 14.76 -18.54
N ALA A 429 -0.86 15.25 -17.49
CA ALA A 429 -0.21 15.98 -16.40
C ALA A 429 0.89 15.17 -15.69
N THR A 430 0.79 13.83 -15.63
CA THR A 430 1.87 12.98 -15.07
C THR A 430 3.10 12.85 -15.96
N VAL A 431 3.00 13.23 -17.23
CA VAL A 431 4.15 13.36 -18.16
C VAL A 431 4.67 14.80 -18.15
N THR A 432 3.78 15.79 -18.18
CA THR A 432 4.17 17.21 -18.18
C THR A 432 4.91 17.61 -16.91
N PHE A 433 4.46 17.17 -15.72
CA PHE A 433 5.04 17.60 -14.44
C PHE A 433 6.52 17.21 -14.26
N PRO A 434 6.96 15.95 -14.50
CA PRO A 434 8.38 15.61 -14.48
C PRO A 434 9.20 16.45 -15.46
N CYS A 435 8.71 16.62 -16.70
CA CYS A 435 9.41 17.38 -17.72
C CYS A 435 9.60 18.86 -17.34
N THR A 436 8.58 19.53 -16.80
CA THR A 436 8.71 20.92 -16.35
C THR A 436 9.53 21.04 -15.07
N SER A 437 9.43 20.08 -14.13
CA SER A 437 10.29 20.10 -12.93
C SER A 437 11.78 19.98 -13.26
N MET A 438 12.14 19.16 -14.26
CA MET A 438 13.53 18.97 -14.70
C MET A 438 14.08 20.21 -15.43
N GLN A 439 13.21 21.01 -16.07
CA GLN A 439 13.57 22.28 -16.70
C GLN A 439 13.71 23.42 -15.68
N LEU A 440 12.89 23.44 -14.62
CA LEU A 440 12.84 24.52 -13.63
C LEU A 440 13.85 24.37 -12.49
N HIS A 441 14.26 23.13 -12.15
CA HIS A 441 15.26 22.86 -11.11
C HIS A 441 16.44 22.00 -11.61
N PRO A 442 17.23 22.47 -12.60
CA PRO A 442 18.38 21.72 -13.13
C PRO A 442 19.53 21.54 -12.12
N SER A 443 19.50 22.25 -10.98
CA SER A 443 20.53 22.23 -9.94
C SER A 443 20.33 21.13 -8.89
N THR A 444 19.11 20.69 -8.60
CA THR A 444 18.86 19.63 -7.59
C THR A 444 19.13 18.23 -8.14
N THR A 445 18.89 17.99 -9.43
CA THR A 445 19.07 16.66 -10.06
C THR A 445 20.54 16.22 -10.10
N LYS A 446 21.50 17.15 -9.97
CA LYS A 446 22.94 16.83 -9.88
C LYS A 446 23.36 16.25 -8.52
N CYS A 447 22.48 16.25 -7.51
CA CYS A 447 22.77 15.74 -6.17
C CYS A 447 22.05 14.40 -5.86
N GLN A 448 21.50 13.73 -6.88
CA GLN A 448 20.91 12.38 -6.80
C GLN A 448 21.41 11.50 -7.95
N GLY A 449 22.69 11.65 -8.31
CA GLY A 449 23.27 11.08 -9.53
C GLY A 449 24.80 11.08 -9.57
N VAL A 450 25.42 10.87 -8.41
CA VAL A 450 26.81 10.40 -8.19
C VAL A 450 26.76 9.46 -7.00
#